data_AF-A0A1V5Q5E5-F1
#
_entry.id   AF-A0A1V5Q5E5-F1
#
_cell.length_a   1.000
_cell.length_b   1.000
_cell.length_c   1.000
_cell.angle_alpha   90.00
_cell.angle_beta   90.00
_cell.angle_gamma   90.00
#
_symmetry.space_group_name_H-M   'P 1'
#
loop_
_entity.id
_entity.type
_entity.pdbx_description
1 polymer ?
#
loop_
_entity_poly.entity_id
_entity_poly.type
_entity_poly.pdbx_seq_one_letter_code
_entity_poly.pdbx_strand_id
1 'polypeptide(L)'
;MSEKPIASDLVPHGSAHLVLAMEPMEGLRHLPHAHPDAMLIANCTPVKNVAVYPDVEQLLRRIQAWPRHVILDAEKLAREAGTVRAVNSVMLGAASDQLIIPWEKLREQVGAFFARKGEKIVEQNLKAFDLGRAAAKE
;
A
#
# COMPACT_ATOMS: atom_id res chain seq x y z
N MET A 1 -3.30 14.73 -3.35
CA MET A 1 -2.25 15.73 -3.04
C MET A 1 -2.24 16.75 -4.16
N SER A 2 -1.96 18.02 -3.88
CA SER A 2 -2.01 19.09 -4.87
C SER A 2 -1.08 20.24 -4.46
N GLU A 3 -0.43 20.86 -5.44
CA GLU A 3 0.31 22.13 -5.26
C GLU A 3 -0.63 23.34 -5.21
N LYS A 4 -1.91 23.13 -5.56
CA LYS A 4 -3.00 24.12 -5.56
C LYS A 4 -4.01 23.81 -4.44
N PRO A 5 -4.82 24.80 -3.99
CA PRO A 5 -5.88 24.56 -3.01
C PRO A 5 -6.77 23.37 -3.38
N ILE A 6 -7.05 22.51 -2.40
CA ILE A 6 -7.93 21.35 -2.57
C ILE A 6 -9.38 21.83 -2.43
N ALA A 7 -10.17 21.67 -3.49
CA ALA A 7 -11.55 22.14 -3.57
C ALA A 7 -12.60 21.08 -3.15
N SER A 8 -12.21 19.82 -3.01
CA SER A 8 -13.08 18.71 -2.62
C SER A 8 -12.31 17.68 -1.79
N ASP A 9 -13.01 17.07 -0.83
CA ASP A 9 -12.54 16.01 0.04
C ASP A 9 -12.72 14.61 -0.56
N LEU A 10 -13.57 14.46 -1.59
CA LEU A 10 -13.83 13.20 -2.27
C LEU A 10 -12.92 13.00 -3.48
N VAL A 11 -12.57 11.74 -3.74
CA VAL A 11 -11.85 11.34 -4.96
C VAL A 11 -12.87 11.11 -6.08
N PRO A 12 -12.86 11.91 -7.16
CA PRO A 12 -13.76 11.70 -8.28
C PRO A 12 -13.54 10.34 -8.97
N HIS A 13 -14.60 9.83 -9.61
CA HIS A 13 -14.48 8.66 -10.48
C HIS A 13 -13.41 8.86 -11.58
N GLY A 14 -12.62 7.81 -11.84
CA GLY A 14 -11.60 7.83 -12.88
C GLY A 14 -10.41 8.78 -12.66
N SER A 15 -10.18 9.30 -11.45
CA SER A 15 -9.20 10.36 -11.19
C SER A 15 -8.04 9.97 -10.26
N ALA A 16 -8.15 8.85 -9.55
CA ALA A 16 -7.11 8.40 -8.63
C ALA A 16 -5.90 7.89 -9.42
N HIS A 17 -4.71 8.42 -9.15
CA HIS A 17 -3.46 7.98 -9.79
C HIS A 17 -2.82 6.77 -9.09
N LEU A 18 -3.27 6.47 -7.87
CA LEU A 18 -2.81 5.36 -7.04
C LEU A 18 -4.00 4.76 -6.28
N VAL A 19 -4.11 3.44 -6.30
CA VAL A 19 -4.95 2.67 -5.39
C VAL A 19 -4.02 1.84 -4.52
N LEU A 20 -4.05 2.07 -3.20
CA LEU A 20 -3.30 1.31 -2.22
C LEU A 20 -4.28 0.49 -1.38
N ALA A 21 -4.26 -0.83 -1.51
CA ALA A 21 -5.24 -1.72 -0.92
C ALA A 21 -4.62 -2.71 0.07
N MET A 22 -5.22 -2.81 1.24
CA MET A 22 -4.78 -3.68 2.34
C MET A 22 -5.17 -5.15 2.14
N GLU A 23 -6.05 -5.41 1.17
CA GLU A 23 -6.48 -6.75 0.75
C GLU A 23 -7.00 -6.75 -0.72
N PRO A 24 -7.08 -7.92 -1.39
CA PRO A 24 -7.37 -7.98 -2.82
C PRO A 24 -8.73 -7.42 -3.25
N MET A 25 -9.79 -7.65 -2.46
CA MET A 25 -11.14 -7.21 -2.82
C MET A 25 -11.26 -5.69 -2.78
N GLU A 26 -10.58 -5.03 -1.84
CA GLU A 26 -10.51 -3.58 -1.69
C GLU A 26 -9.89 -2.92 -2.91
N GLY A 27 -8.79 -3.49 -3.42
CA GLY A 27 -8.17 -3.00 -4.65
C GLY A 27 -9.16 -2.94 -5.81
N LEU A 28 -9.89 -4.04 -6.03
CA LEU A 28 -10.90 -4.11 -7.09
C LEU A 28 -12.12 -3.22 -6.85
N ARG A 29 -12.54 -3.07 -5.58
CA ARG A 29 -13.68 -2.23 -5.19
C ARG A 29 -13.45 -0.76 -5.53
N HIS A 30 -12.21 -0.30 -5.45
CA HIS A 30 -11.85 1.10 -5.71
C HIS A 30 -11.44 1.39 -7.15
N LEU A 31 -11.29 0.38 -8.02
CA LEU A 31 -10.98 0.57 -9.44
C LEU A 31 -11.89 1.56 -10.19
N PRO A 32 -13.20 1.70 -9.91
CA PRO A 32 -14.02 2.72 -10.57
C PRO A 32 -13.57 4.18 -10.31
N HIS A 33 -12.74 4.40 -9.29
CA HIS A 33 -12.14 5.71 -8.99
C HIS A 33 -10.75 5.86 -9.61
N ALA A 34 -10.14 4.77 -10.07
CA ALA A 34 -8.80 4.76 -10.64
C ALA A 34 -8.80 5.37 -12.04
N HIS A 35 -7.86 6.28 -12.28
CA HIS A 35 -7.46 6.67 -13.62
C HIS A 35 -6.98 5.43 -14.40
N PRO A 36 -7.20 5.31 -15.73
CA PRO A 36 -6.76 4.14 -16.50
C PRO A 36 -5.28 3.78 -16.35
N ASP A 37 -4.41 4.79 -16.16
CA ASP A 37 -2.97 4.62 -15.93
C ASP A 37 -2.56 4.60 -14.45
N ALA A 38 -3.52 4.47 -13.53
CA ALA A 38 -3.24 4.44 -12.10
C ALA A 38 -2.40 3.23 -11.71
N MET A 39 -1.50 3.40 -10.75
CA MET A 39 -0.84 2.27 -10.09
C MET A 39 -1.81 1.60 -9.10
N LEU A 40 -1.95 0.28 -9.16
CA LEU A 40 -2.67 -0.52 -8.17
C LEU A 40 -1.69 -1.33 -7.33
N ILE A 41 -1.55 -1.00 -6.05
CA ILE A 41 -0.72 -1.76 -5.11
C ILE A 41 -1.65 -2.49 -4.15
N ALA A 42 -1.61 -3.82 -4.16
CA ALA A 42 -2.50 -4.64 -3.34
C ALA A 42 -1.73 -5.66 -2.51
N ASN A 43 -2.08 -5.77 -1.23
CA ASN A 43 -1.68 -6.90 -0.41
C ASN A 43 -2.46 -8.15 -0.85
N CYS A 44 -1.78 -9.28 -1.05
CA CYS A 44 -2.41 -10.52 -1.50
C CYS A 44 -3.21 -11.24 -0.41
N THR A 45 -3.01 -10.87 0.86
CA THR A 45 -3.64 -11.55 1.99
C THR A 45 -5.09 -11.09 2.18
N PRO A 46 -6.09 -12.00 2.07
CA PRO A 46 -7.50 -11.65 2.20
C PRO A 46 -7.89 -11.40 3.66
N VAL A 47 -8.71 -10.36 3.89
CA VAL A 47 -9.36 -10.14 5.18
C VAL A 47 -10.72 -10.85 5.18
N LYS A 48 -10.79 -12.04 5.77
CA LYS A 48 -12.00 -12.88 5.80
C LYS A 48 -12.95 -12.50 6.92
N ASN A 49 -13.47 -11.28 6.88
CA ASN A 49 -14.47 -10.76 7.84
C ASN A 49 -15.90 -10.73 7.29
N VAL A 50 -16.13 -11.30 6.10
CA VAL A 50 -17.43 -11.41 5.44
C VAL A 50 -17.86 -12.88 5.33
N ALA A 51 -19.18 -13.12 5.33
CA ALA A 51 -19.74 -14.46 5.28
C ALA A 51 -19.33 -15.24 4.00
N VAL A 52 -19.17 -14.53 2.89
CA VAL A 52 -18.73 -15.09 1.61
C VAL A 52 -17.64 -14.19 1.04
N TYR A 53 -16.41 -14.70 1.04
CA TYR A 53 -15.28 -14.04 0.37
C TYR A 53 -15.12 -14.68 -1.02
N PRO A 54 -14.99 -13.88 -2.11
CA PRO A 54 -14.77 -14.42 -3.45
C PRO A 54 -13.50 -15.26 -3.54
N ASP A 55 -13.39 -16.06 -4.60
CA ASP A 55 -12.18 -16.83 -4.84
C ASP A 55 -10.94 -15.91 -4.95
N VAL A 56 -9.95 -16.15 -4.11
CA VAL A 56 -8.77 -15.29 -3.99
C VAL A 56 -7.97 -15.30 -5.28
N GLU A 57 -7.83 -16.45 -5.94
CA GLU A 57 -7.10 -16.53 -7.21
C GLU A 57 -7.78 -15.70 -8.30
N GLN A 58 -9.12 -15.72 -8.39
CA GLN A 58 -9.85 -14.85 -9.30
C GLN A 58 -9.64 -13.37 -9.00
N LEU A 59 -9.62 -12.97 -7.72
CA LEU A 59 -9.34 -11.57 -7.35
C LEU A 59 -7.92 -11.17 -7.79
N LEU A 60 -6.93 -12.00 -7.49
CA LEU A 60 -5.54 -11.73 -7.87
C LEU A 60 -5.36 -11.70 -9.41
N ARG A 61 -6.00 -12.62 -10.15
CA ARG A 61 -6.00 -12.58 -11.63
C ARG A 61 -6.58 -11.27 -12.18
N ARG A 62 -7.63 -10.74 -11.55
CA ARG A 62 -8.22 -9.45 -11.95
C ARG A 62 -7.31 -8.27 -11.64
N ILE A 63 -6.57 -8.31 -10.52
CA ILE A 63 -5.56 -7.30 -10.20
C ILE A 63 -4.40 -7.37 -11.20
N GLN A 64 -3.93 -8.58 -11.54
CA GLN A 64 -2.85 -8.79 -12.52
C GLN A 64 -3.21 -8.32 -13.93
N ALA A 65 -4.50 -8.33 -14.28
CA ALA A 65 -4.99 -7.79 -15.54
C ALA A 65 -4.97 -6.25 -15.60
N TRP A 66 -4.76 -5.56 -14.47
CA TRP A 66 -4.63 -4.11 -14.44
C TRP A 66 -3.24 -3.69 -14.95
N PRO A 67 -3.10 -2.71 -15.87
CA PRO A 67 -1.84 -2.46 -16.58
C PRO A 67 -0.65 -2.15 -15.68
N ARG A 68 -0.86 -1.36 -14.61
CA ARG A 68 0.18 -0.97 -13.67
C ARG A 68 -0.19 -1.48 -12.28
N HIS A 69 0.35 -2.63 -11.90
CA HIS A 69 0.04 -3.24 -10.61
C HIS A 69 1.28 -3.74 -9.86
N VAL A 70 1.15 -3.81 -8.55
CA VAL A 70 2.06 -4.51 -7.64
C VAL A 70 1.21 -5.36 -6.71
N ILE A 71 1.56 -6.64 -6.58
CA ILE A 71 0.95 -7.55 -5.62
C ILE A 71 2.05 -8.04 -4.70
N LEU A 72 1.87 -7.88 -3.39
CA LEU A 72 2.86 -8.29 -2.40
C LEU A 72 2.19 -8.96 -1.19
N ASP A 73 2.96 -9.76 -0.47
CA ASP A 73 2.53 -10.31 0.83
C ASP A 73 3.05 -9.39 1.95
N ALA A 74 2.21 -8.43 2.34
CA ALA A 74 2.60 -7.40 3.29
C ALA A 74 2.82 -7.97 4.70
N GLU A 75 2.08 -9.03 5.05
CA GLU A 75 2.24 -9.70 6.33
C GLU A 75 3.56 -10.44 6.42
N LYS A 76 3.94 -11.17 5.36
CA LYS A 76 5.24 -11.86 5.29
C LYS A 76 6.39 -10.86 5.44
N LEU A 77 6.36 -9.76 4.69
CA LEU A 77 7.40 -8.72 4.76
C LEU A 77 7.44 -8.04 6.14
N ALA A 78 6.28 -7.77 6.75
CA ALA A 78 6.22 -7.21 8.10
C ALA A 78 6.77 -8.19 9.16
N ARG A 79 6.50 -9.49 9.03
CA ARG A 79 7.08 -10.52 9.90
C ARG A 79 8.59 -10.61 9.73
N GLU A 80 9.10 -10.52 8.50
CA GLU A 80 10.54 -10.44 8.22
C GLU A 80 11.19 -9.18 8.82
N ALA A 81 10.44 -8.07 8.87
CA ALA A 81 10.83 -6.86 9.57
C ALA A 81 10.82 -6.99 11.11
N GLY A 82 10.27 -8.09 11.65
CA GLY A 82 10.25 -8.42 13.06
C GLY A 82 8.92 -8.17 13.77
N THR A 83 7.87 -7.72 13.06
CA THR A 83 6.53 -7.57 13.62
C THR A 83 5.44 -7.49 12.56
N VAL A 84 4.40 -8.32 12.66
CA VAL A 84 3.23 -8.24 11.77
C VAL A 84 2.50 -6.88 11.88
N ARG A 85 2.70 -6.12 12.96
CA ARG A 85 2.08 -4.79 13.13
C ARG A 85 2.64 -3.74 12.15
N ALA A 86 3.75 -4.04 11.46
CA ALA A 86 4.38 -3.11 10.52
C ALA A 86 3.85 -3.23 9.08
N VAL A 87 2.75 -3.96 8.84
CA VAL A 87 2.10 -4.09 7.51
C VAL A 87 1.87 -2.72 6.85
N ASN A 88 1.39 -1.72 7.61
CA ASN A 88 1.16 -0.38 7.06
C ASN A 88 2.46 0.28 6.56
N SER A 89 3.58 0.03 7.24
CA SER A 89 4.89 0.54 6.84
C SER A 89 5.36 -0.15 5.56
N VAL A 90 5.10 -1.45 5.40
CA VAL A 90 5.34 -2.18 4.13
C VAL A 90 4.53 -1.56 2.99
N MET A 91 3.23 -1.38 3.18
CA MET A 91 2.35 -0.80 2.14
C MET A 91 2.75 0.62 1.76
N LEU A 92 3.13 1.46 2.74
CA LEU A 92 3.64 2.80 2.49
C LEU A 92 4.97 2.77 1.73
N GLY A 93 5.87 1.84 2.08
CA GLY A 93 7.12 1.61 1.37
C GLY A 93 6.88 1.27 -0.10
N ALA A 94 5.97 0.34 -0.37
CA ALA A 94 5.59 -0.07 -1.72
C ALA A 94 5.00 1.09 -2.55
N ALA A 95 4.22 1.97 -1.91
CA ALA A 95 3.66 3.15 -2.55
C ALA A 95 4.63 4.33 -2.71
N SER A 96 5.79 4.29 -2.05
CA SER A 96 6.63 5.48 -1.84
C SER A 96 7.08 6.18 -3.12
N ASP A 97 7.43 5.42 -4.16
CA ASP A 97 7.88 5.98 -5.44
C ASP A 97 6.71 6.48 -6.33
N GLN A 98 5.44 6.25 -5.93
CA GLN A 98 4.25 6.75 -6.64
C GLN A 98 3.72 8.07 -6.04
N LEU A 99 4.25 8.49 -4.90
CA LEU A 99 3.84 9.70 -4.20
C LEU A 99 4.68 10.90 -4.65
N ILE A 100 4.10 12.10 -4.56
CA ILE A 100 4.83 13.37 -4.83
C ILE A 100 5.92 13.65 -3.78
N ILE A 101 5.90 12.94 -2.65
CA ILE A 101 6.87 13.11 -1.56
C ILE A 101 8.05 12.17 -1.80
N PRO A 102 9.31 12.66 -1.75
CA PRO A 102 10.48 11.79 -1.85
C PRO A 102 10.46 10.66 -0.83
N TRP A 103 10.80 9.44 -1.26
CA TRP A 103 10.72 8.24 -0.42
C TRP A 103 11.60 8.36 0.84
N GLU A 104 12.73 9.05 0.76
CA GLU A 104 13.63 9.30 1.89
C GLU A 104 12.91 10.10 2.99
N LYS A 105 12.08 11.07 2.59
CA LYS A 105 11.28 11.89 3.52
C LYS A 105 10.16 11.09 4.14
N LEU A 106 9.49 10.22 3.38
CA LEU A 106 8.51 9.29 3.94
C LEU A 106 9.15 8.37 4.97
N ARG A 107 10.31 7.79 4.65
CA ARG A 107 11.07 6.93 5.55
C ARG A 107 11.51 7.65 6.83
N GLU A 108 12.02 8.89 6.71
CA GLU A 108 12.35 9.75 7.85
C GLU A 108 11.13 9.96 8.75
N GLN A 109 9.96 10.26 8.18
CA GLN A 109 8.72 10.46 8.93
C GLN A 109 8.20 9.19 9.60
N VAL A 110 8.37 8.01 8.98
CA VAL A 110 8.08 6.73 9.64
C VAL A 110 8.91 6.59 10.91
N GLY A 111 10.21 6.88 10.84
CA GLY A 111 11.08 6.85 12.01
C GLY A 111 10.64 7.82 13.11
N ALA A 112 10.36 9.07 12.72
CA ALA A 112 9.90 10.11 13.65
C ALA A 112 8.55 9.76 14.31
N PHE A 113 7.60 9.21 13.55
CA PHE A 113 6.27 8.84 14.04
C PHE A 113 6.33 7.78 15.15
N PHE A 114 7.25 6.82 15.02
CA PHE A 114 7.44 5.75 16.01
C PHE A 114 8.48 6.05 17.08
N ALA A 115 9.15 7.20 17.06
CA ALA A 115 10.26 7.53 17.97
C ALA A 115 9.92 7.33 19.46
N ARG A 116 8.70 7.72 19.88
CA ARG A 116 8.22 7.57 21.27
C ARG A 116 7.89 6.13 21.68
N LYS A 117 7.91 5.18 20.74
CA LYS A 117 7.60 3.77 20.97
C LYS A 117 8.87 2.93 21.24
N GLY A 118 10.06 3.52 21.12
CA GLY A 118 11.34 2.88 21.40
C GLY A 118 12.07 2.41 20.13
N GLU A 119 13.40 2.31 20.23
CA GLU A 119 14.31 2.06 19.11
C GLU A 119 13.95 0.81 18.31
N LYS A 120 13.66 -0.30 19.00
CA LYS A 120 13.23 -1.55 18.35
C LYS A 120 12.00 -1.37 17.45
N ILE A 121 11.00 -0.59 17.87
CA ILE A 121 9.79 -0.37 17.08
C ILE A 121 10.10 0.53 15.87
N VAL A 122 10.99 1.51 16.04
CA VAL A 122 11.46 2.35 14.94
C VAL A 122 12.18 1.50 13.89
N GLU A 123 13.16 0.69 14.30
CA GLU A 123 13.92 -0.18 13.39
C GLU A 123 13.01 -1.15 12.63
N GLN A 124 12.06 -1.79 13.32
CA GLN A 124 11.10 -2.70 12.69
C GLN A 124 10.25 -2.00 11.62
N ASN A 125 9.79 -0.78 11.88
CA ASN A 125 8.97 -0.05 10.90
C ASN A 125 9.80 0.50 9.74
N LEU A 126 11.02 0.95 9.98
CA LEU A 126 11.94 1.37 8.91
C LEU A 126 12.31 0.18 8.01
N LYS A 127 12.64 -0.97 8.60
CA LYS A 127 12.90 -2.20 7.84
C LYS A 127 11.69 -2.65 7.02
N ALA A 128 10.49 -2.59 7.61
CA ALA A 128 9.24 -2.90 6.89
C ALA A 128 9.02 -1.96 5.70
N PHE A 129 9.24 -0.65 5.88
CA PHE A 129 9.18 0.32 4.79
C PHE A 129 10.16 -0.02 3.66
N ASP A 130 11.42 -0.33 4.01
CA ASP A 130 12.45 -0.64 3.03
C ASP A 130 12.12 -1.92 2.24
N LEU A 131 11.64 -2.97 2.92
CA LEU A 131 11.19 -4.21 2.29
C LEU A 131 10.01 -3.99 1.35
N GLY A 132 9.02 -3.20 1.78
CA GLY A 132 7.88 -2.86 0.93
C GLY A 132 8.29 -2.10 -0.33
N ARG A 133 9.21 -1.14 -0.18
CA ARG A 133 9.75 -0.39 -1.32
C ARG A 133 10.52 -1.27 -2.30
N ALA A 134 11.34 -2.20 -1.79
CA ALA A 134 12.08 -3.13 -2.63
C ALA A 134 11.14 -4.04 -3.42
N ALA A 135 10.11 -4.60 -2.77
CA ALA A 135 9.15 -5.51 -3.39
C ALA A 135 8.31 -4.87 -4.51
N ALA A 136 8.15 -3.54 -4.51
CA ALA A 136 7.41 -2.83 -5.54
C ALA A 136 8.23 -2.51 -6.81
N LYS A 137 9.53 -2.85 -6.82
CA LYS A 137 10.46 -2.58 -7.93
C LYS A 137 10.83 -3.82 -8.75
N GLU A 138 10.46 -5.00 -8.27
CA GLU A 138 10.65 -6.29 -8.95
C GLU A 138 9.58 -6.50 -10.02
#